data_AF-A0A6N1XB92-F1
#
_entry.id   AF-A0A6N1XB92-F1
#
_cell.length_a   1.000
_cell.length_b   1.000
_cell.length_c   1.000
_cell.angle_alpha   90.00
_cell.angle_beta   90.00
_cell.angle_gamma   90.00
#
_symmetry.space_group_name_H-M   'P 1'
#
loop_
_entity.id
_entity.type
_entity.pdbx_description
1 polymer ?
#
loop_
_entity_poly.entity_id
_entity_poly.type
_entity_poly.pdbx_seq_one_letter_code
_entity_poly.pdbx_strand_id
1 'polypeptide(L)'
;MARAIQFKTSVATVLSGLDVSAKKLQELVGREKPAGQHHMKYTPADMRAARYRAAGLVPPTTGTLPLGSASLPPVIVTRMTKGGVGKTSVSVNVASSLAMMGFRVLVIDADPQASASNLLGVDTTGYETDIRHIGHFLRKAEKDPDAELPSAIKHIYEGGFLDLIPADITLAETDASLVAVMASHARAQLFLNRNSAFLSSAYDVIIVDTAPGTTPIGLAFSFAAKVSGKVLTIVEPEGSCLRALDSLASNLAEIQSVTGADVGMEVVINKYHPSLKHVRESMGFLYSKYGSMLNDSIIPQFSGFARQLNPNARETAPLVEVEPSSVGAAAIYDVAKSLIRRYRITMPGMPVGE
;
A
#
# COMPACT_ATOMS: atom_id res chain seq x y z
N MET A 1 -12.43 9.62 13.66
CA MET A 1 -13.33 8.46 13.57
C MET A 1 -13.06 7.75 12.26
N ALA A 2 -13.21 6.42 12.20
CA ALA A 2 -13.04 5.67 10.96
C ALA A 2 -14.12 6.07 9.93
N ARG A 3 -13.77 6.06 8.65
CA ARG A 3 -14.64 6.47 7.53
C ARG A 3 -15.47 5.29 7.02
N ALA A 4 -16.75 5.54 6.80
CA ALA A 4 -17.67 4.58 6.16
C ALA A 4 -17.57 4.69 4.63
N ILE A 5 -16.78 3.82 4.01
CA ILE A 5 -16.55 3.83 2.56
C ILE A 5 -17.68 3.12 1.81
N GLN A 6 -18.26 3.82 0.84
CA GLN A 6 -19.32 3.30 -0.01
C GLN A 6 -19.10 3.66 -1.48
N PHE A 7 -19.31 2.71 -2.38
CA PHE A 7 -19.16 2.92 -3.82
C PHE A 7 -20.30 2.29 -4.64
N LYS A 8 -20.48 2.78 -5.86
CA LYS A 8 -21.56 2.36 -6.77
C LYS A 8 -21.29 0.97 -7.35
N THR A 9 -22.34 0.30 -7.84
CA THR A 9 -22.25 -1.00 -8.51
C THR A 9 -21.17 -1.06 -9.59
N SER A 10 -21.02 -0.02 -10.42
CA SER A 10 -20.00 0.01 -11.49
C SER A 10 -18.58 -0.13 -10.95
N VAL A 11 -18.28 0.52 -9.83
CA VAL A 11 -16.98 0.44 -9.15
C VAL A 11 -16.83 -0.92 -8.47
N ALA A 12 -17.88 -1.39 -7.80
CA ALA A 12 -17.90 -2.69 -7.15
C ALA A 12 -17.60 -3.84 -8.13
N THR A 13 -18.19 -3.83 -9.33
CA THR A 13 -17.91 -4.83 -10.36
C THR A 13 -16.43 -4.82 -10.75
N VAL A 14 -15.83 -3.65 -10.98
CA VAL A 14 -14.41 -3.52 -11.32
C VAL A 14 -13.51 -4.02 -10.20
N LEU A 15 -13.82 -3.68 -8.94
CA LEU A 15 -13.03 -4.05 -7.77
C LEU A 15 -13.21 -5.53 -7.36
N SER A 16 -14.35 -6.13 -7.67
CA SER A 16 -14.64 -7.52 -7.31
C SER A 16 -13.59 -8.48 -7.85
N GLY A 17 -13.07 -8.20 -9.05
CA GLY A 17 -12.23 -9.15 -9.79
C GLY A 17 -12.92 -10.50 -10.06
N LEU A 18 -14.24 -10.58 -9.87
CA LEU A 18 -15.05 -11.75 -10.15
C LEU A 18 -15.65 -11.59 -11.56
N ASP A 19 -15.55 -12.63 -12.37
CA ASP A 19 -16.19 -12.66 -13.69
C ASP A 19 -17.68 -13.02 -13.55
N VAL A 20 -18.45 -12.11 -12.94
CA VAL A 20 -19.87 -12.30 -12.63
C VAL A 20 -20.68 -11.05 -12.97
N SER A 21 -21.96 -11.24 -13.28
CA SER A 21 -22.88 -10.12 -13.52
C SER A 21 -23.08 -9.28 -12.25
N ALA A 22 -23.46 -8.01 -12.42
CA ALA A 22 -23.78 -7.13 -11.29
C ALA A 22 -24.90 -7.70 -10.38
N LYS A 23 -25.90 -8.37 -10.98
CA LYS A 23 -26.96 -9.07 -10.23
C LYS A 23 -26.37 -10.20 -9.39
N LYS A 24 -25.47 -11.00 -9.96
CA LYS A 24 -24.83 -12.09 -9.25
C LYS A 24 -23.91 -11.60 -8.13
N LEU A 25 -23.18 -10.50 -8.36
CA LEU A 25 -22.40 -9.83 -7.31
C LEU A 25 -23.29 -9.42 -6.13
N GLN A 26 -24.46 -8.83 -6.40
CA GLN A 26 -25.41 -8.44 -5.36
C GLN A 26 -25.92 -9.65 -4.56
N GLU A 27 -26.25 -10.77 -5.22
CA GLU A 27 -26.61 -12.02 -4.56
C GLU A 27 -25.48 -12.52 -3.63
N LEU A 28 -24.23 -12.48 -4.11
CA LEU A 28 -23.06 -12.89 -3.34
C LEU A 28 -22.77 -11.98 -2.14
N VAL A 29 -23.08 -10.70 -2.23
CA VAL A 29 -23.03 -9.76 -1.10
C VAL A 29 -24.02 -10.15 0.00
N GLY A 30 -25.16 -10.75 -0.35
CA GLY A 30 -26.06 -11.39 0.59
C GLY A 30 -26.82 -10.43 1.52
N ARG A 31 -27.00 -9.17 1.12
CA ARG A 31 -27.90 -8.21 1.78
C ARG A 31 -28.75 -7.46 0.77
N GLU A 32 -29.92 -7.03 1.21
CA GLU A 32 -30.82 -6.21 0.40
C GLU A 32 -30.32 -4.76 0.26
N LYS A 33 -30.84 -4.09 -0.77
CA LYS A 33 -30.64 -2.65 -0.94
C LYS A 33 -31.34 -1.92 0.21
N PRO A 34 -30.66 -1.02 0.95
CA PRO A 34 -31.30 -0.26 2.01
C PRO A 34 -32.51 0.53 1.51
N ALA A 35 -33.57 0.61 2.33
CA ALA A 35 -34.76 1.39 2.02
C ALA A 35 -34.40 2.86 1.74
N GLY A 36 -35.08 3.48 0.77
CA GLY A 36 -34.84 4.87 0.38
C GLY A 36 -33.65 5.11 -0.56
N GLN A 37 -32.86 4.09 -0.91
CA GLN A 37 -31.79 4.24 -1.93
C GLN A 37 -32.30 3.90 -3.33
N HIS A 38 -32.03 4.76 -4.32
CA HIS A 38 -32.31 4.46 -5.73
C HIS A 38 -31.40 3.34 -6.25
N HIS A 39 -30.12 3.34 -5.86
CA HIS A 39 -29.11 2.37 -6.30
C HIS A 39 -28.44 1.68 -5.10
N MET A 40 -28.02 0.43 -5.30
CA MET A 40 -27.20 -0.29 -4.32
C MET A 40 -25.83 0.39 -4.19
N LYS A 41 -25.38 0.59 -2.96
CA LYS A 41 -24.01 0.94 -2.61
C LYS A 41 -23.31 -0.24 -1.97
N TYR A 42 -22.00 -0.36 -2.17
CA TYR A 42 -21.17 -1.46 -1.71
C TYR A 42 -20.08 -0.92 -0.78
N THR A 43 -19.70 -1.73 0.21
CA THR A 43 -18.66 -1.47 1.20
C THR A 43 -17.50 -2.47 1.05
N PRO A 44 -16.32 -2.20 1.63
CA PRO A 44 -15.26 -3.21 1.78
C PRO A 44 -15.74 -4.57 2.31
N ALA A 45 -16.62 -4.55 3.33
CA ALA A 45 -17.20 -5.75 3.93
C ALA A 45 -18.06 -6.54 2.94
N ASP A 46 -18.86 -5.85 2.12
CA ASP A 46 -19.65 -6.48 1.07
C ASP A 46 -18.75 -7.18 0.04
N MET A 47 -17.65 -6.52 -0.36
CA MET A 47 -16.71 -7.09 -1.32
C MET A 47 -16.04 -8.34 -0.77
N ARG A 48 -15.59 -8.31 0.48
CA ARG A 48 -15.05 -9.48 1.16
C ARG A 48 -16.09 -10.61 1.21
N ALA A 49 -17.31 -10.30 1.65
CA ALA A 49 -18.38 -11.29 1.77
C ALA A 49 -18.71 -11.93 0.42
N ALA A 50 -18.77 -11.13 -0.64
CA ALA A 50 -19.00 -11.63 -2.00
C ALA A 50 -17.93 -12.62 -2.45
N ARG A 51 -16.65 -12.34 -2.16
CA ARG A 51 -15.55 -13.27 -2.52
C ARG A 51 -15.60 -14.58 -1.74
N TYR A 52 -15.83 -14.51 -0.43
CA TYR A 52 -15.96 -15.72 0.39
C TYR A 52 -17.12 -16.58 -0.10
N ARG A 53 -18.29 -15.99 -0.35
CA ARG A 53 -19.45 -16.74 -0.87
C ARG A 53 -19.23 -17.26 -2.29
N ALA A 54 -18.51 -16.53 -3.14
CA ALA A 54 -18.13 -17.03 -4.47
C ALA A 54 -17.24 -18.27 -4.39
N ALA A 55 -16.43 -18.39 -3.33
CA ALA A 55 -15.62 -19.56 -3.03
C ALA A 55 -16.38 -20.68 -2.29
N GLY A 56 -17.68 -20.53 -2.04
CA GLY A 56 -18.46 -21.47 -1.22
C GLY A 56 -18.13 -21.42 0.27
N LEU A 57 -17.53 -20.33 0.76
CA LEU A 57 -17.10 -20.15 2.15
C LEU A 57 -17.97 -19.13 2.90
N VAL A 58 -17.97 -19.25 4.22
CA VAL A 58 -18.65 -18.31 5.11
C VAL A 58 -17.75 -17.09 5.35
N PRO A 59 -18.23 -15.85 5.12
CA PRO A 59 -17.46 -14.65 5.43
C PRO A 59 -17.09 -14.59 6.91
N PRO A 60 -15.86 -14.19 7.27
CA PRO A 60 -15.45 -14.07 8.66
C PRO A 60 -16.22 -12.95 9.35
N THR A 61 -16.58 -13.15 10.62
CA THR A 61 -17.13 -12.09 11.48
C THR A 61 -16.08 -10.99 11.73
N THR A 62 -16.55 -9.76 11.88
CA THR A 62 -15.71 -8.57 12.16
C THR A 62 -14.86 -8.81 13.41
N GLY A 63 -13.54 -8.63 13.30
CA GLY A 63 -12.63 -8.61 14.46
C GLY A 63 -11.31 -9.34 14.27
N THR A 64 -11.29 -10.46 13.55
CA THR A 64 -10.06 -11.24 13.30
C THR A 64 -10.22 -12.06 12.02
N LEU A 65 -9.15 -12.21 11.23
CA LEU A 65 -9.17 -13.24 10.21
C LEU A 65 -9.15 -14.61 10.88
N PRO A 66 -9.72 -15.65 10.24
CA PRO A 66 -9.33 -17.01 10.56
C PRO A 66 -7.80 -17.02 10.53
N LEU A 67 -7.16 -17.64 11.53
CA LEU A 67 -5.72 -17.80 11.54
C LEU A 67 -5.32 -18.47 10.22
N GLY A 68 -4.95 -17.65 9.24
CA GLY A 68 -4.23 -18.09 8.05
C GLY A 68 -2.90 -18.67 8.52
N SER A 69 -2.27 -19.48 7.67
CA SER A 69 -0.95 -20.06 7.94
C SER A 69 -0.05 -19.08 8.71
N ALA A 70 0.70 -19.55 9.71
CA ALA A 70 1.54 -18.79 10.65
C ALA A 70 2.67 -17.92 10.01
N SER A 71 2.54 -17.57 8.73
CA SER A 71 3.37 -16.69 7.93
C SER A 71 2.90 -15.24 8.03
N LEU A 72 3.86 -14.32 7.97
CA LEU A 72 3.59 -12.90 7.81
C LEU A 72 2.75 -12.61 6.55
N PRO A 73 1.83 -11.62 6.59
CA PRO A 73 1.19 -11.15 5.38
C PRO A 73 2.23 -10.57 4.41
N PRO A 74 1.98 -10.58 3.08
CA PRO A 74 2.84 -9.92 2.12
C PRO A 74 3.10 -8.46 2.50
N VAL A 75 4.36 -8.03 2.35
CA VAL A 75 4.81 -6.67 2.66
C VAL A 75 5.24 -5.98 1.38
N ILE A 76 4.53 -4.92 1.01
CA ILE A 76 4.83 -4.09 -0.17
C ILE A 76 5.53 -2.83 0.33
N VAL A 77 6.83 -2.74 0.09
CA VAL A 77 7.62 -1.56 0.47
C VAL A 77 7.78 -0.64 -0.72
N THR A 78 7.23 0.56 -0.63
CA THR A 78 7.24 1.53 -1.73
C THR A 78 8.52 2.37 -1.67
N ARG A 79 9.40 2.25 -2.67
CA ARG A 79 10.75 2.88 -2.68
C ARG A 79 11.00 3.69 -3.94
N MET A 80 11.63 4.86 -3.77
CA MET A 80 12.30 5.59 -4.84
C MET A 80 13.27 6.60 -4.25
N THR A 81 14.47 6.75 -4.85
CA THR A 81 15.48 7.70 -4.37
C THR A 81 15.15 9.15 -4.74
N LYS A 82 14.45 9.35 -5.87
CA LYS A 82 13.93 10.66 -6.30
C LYS A 82 12.62 11.00 -5.57
N GLY A 83 12.53 12.20 -5.01
CA GLY A 83 11.29 12.77 -4.48
C GLY A 83 10.32 13.21 -5.58
N GLY A 84 9.03 13.34 -5.26
CA GLY A 84 8.03 13.91 -6.18
C GLY A 84 7.53 12.98 -7.30
N VAL A 85 8.00 11.73 -7.38
CA VAL A 85 7.56 10.73 -8.37
C VAL A 85 6.12 10.22 -8.16
N GLY A 86 5.46 10.63 -7.07
CA GLY A 86 4.11 10.19 -6.70
C GLY A 86 4.05 8.91 -5.86
N LYS A 87 5.17 8.48 -5.26
CA LYS A 87 5.29 7.31 -4.37
C LYS A 87 4.15 7.19 -3.35
N THR A 88 4.00 8.22 -2.50
CA THR A 88 2.97 8.25 -1.46
C THR A 88 1.56 8.25 -2.05
N SER A 89 1.32 9.04 -3.09
CA SER A 89 0.03 9.08 -3.78
C SER A 89 -0.37 7.71 -4.31
N VAL A 90 0.55 6.98 -4.94
CA VAL A 90 0.30 5.62 -5.44
C VAL A 90 0.11 4.64 -4.29
N SER A 91 1.00 4.66 -3.29
CA SER A 91 0.94 3.77 -2.11
C SER A 91 -0.42 3.84 -1.41
N VAL A 92 -0.87 5.05 -1.08
CA VAL A 92 -2.14 5.30 -0.38
C VAL A 92 -3.34 4.93 -1.25
N ASN A 93 -3.33 5.25 -2.55
CA ASN A 93 -4.42 4.91 -3.46
C ASN A 93 -4.52 3.40 -3.73
N VAL A 94 -3.38 2.71 -3.82
CA VAL A 94 -3.33 1.23 -3.90
C VAL A 94 -3.86 0.61 -2.61
N ALA A 95 -3.43 1.10 -1.44
CA ALA A 95 -3.92 0.62 -0.15
C ALA A 95 -5.44 0.76 -0.02
N SER A 96 -5.95 1.94 -0.37
CA SER A 96 -7.38 2.24 -0.38
C SER A 96 -8.14 1.34 -1.35
N SER A 97 -7.58 1.10 -2.54
CA SER A 97 -8.18 0.19 -3.53
C SER A 97 -8.24 -1.25 -3.03
N LEU A 98 -7.16 -1.77 -2.44
CA LEU A 98 -7.14 -3.11 -1.84
C LEU A 98 -8.16 -3.21 -0.70
N ALA A 99 -8.26 -2.19 0.14
CA ALA A 99 -9.29 -2.14 1.17
C ALA A 99 -10.71 -2.16 0.57
N MET A 100 -10.97 -1.34 -0.45
CA MET A 100 -12.24 -1.36 -1.19
C MET A 100 -12.52 -2.69 -1.89
N MET A 101 -11.49 -3.48 -2.25
CA MET A 101 -11.62 -4.85 -2.78
C MET A 101 -11.94 -5.91 -1.72
N GLY A 102 -11.99 -5.52 -0.44
CA GLY A 102 -12.31 -6.37 0.71
C GLY A 102 -11.10 -6.94 1.46
N PHE A 103 -9.88 -6.52 1.12
CA PHE A 103 -8.69 -6.87 1.91
C PHE A 103 -8.60 -6.00 3.16
N ARG A 104 -8.02 -6.53 4.23
CA ARG A 104 -7.63 -5.76 5.41
C ARG A 104 -6.17 -5.33 5.23
N VAL A 105 -5.96 -4.03 5.16
CA VAL A 105 -4.69 -3.42 4.75
C VAL A 105 -4.14 -2.61 5.90
N LEU A 106 -2.88 -2.85 6.25
CA LEU A 106 -2.11 -1.95 7.12
C LEU A 106 -1.20 -1.08 6.27
N VAL A 107 -1.32 0.23 6.39
CA VAL A 107 -0.33 1.20 5.90
C VAL A 107 0.62 1.53 7.04
N ILE A 108 1.92 1.50 6.77
CA ILE A 108 2.95 2.02 7.66
C ILE A 108 3.54 3.26 6.98
N ASP A 109 3.27 4.44 7.55
CA ASP A 109 3.94 5.66 7.13
C ASP A 109 5.35 5.67 7.75
N ALA A 110 6.36 5.57 6.90
CA ALA A 110 7.77 5.53 7.25
C ALA A 110 8.50 6.73 6.62
N ASP A 111 7.80 7.85 6.45
CA ASP A 111 8.33 9.14 6.03
C ASP A 111 8.08 10.18 7.15
N PRO A 112 9.13 10.84 7.69
CA PRO A 112 8.95 11.90 8.69
C PRO A 112 8.06 13.07 8.23
N GLN A 113 7.87 13.23 6.92
CA GLN A 113 6.93 14.23 6.37
C GLN A 113 5.46 13.79 6.48
N ALA A 114 5.19 12.58 6.97
CA ALA A 114 3.86 12.05 7.26
C ALA A 114 2.86 12.21 6.09
N SER A 115 3.35 12.14 4.86
CA SER A 115 2.54 12.45 3.68
C SER A 115 1.43 11.41 3.47
N ALA A 116 1.68 10.14 3.82
CA ALA A 116 0.65 9.11 3.75
C ALA A 116 -0.40 9.30 4.86
N SER A 117 0.05 9.67 6.06
CA SER A 117 -0.81 9.95 7.21
C SER A 117 -1.78 11.09 6.93
N ASN A 118 -1.26 12.22 6.45
CA ASN A 118 -2.06 13.38 6.07
C ASN A 118 -3.05 13.04 4.95
N LEU A 119 -2.61 12.32 3.90
CA LEU A 119 -3.47 11.93 2.78
C LEU A 119 -4.61 10.97 3.18
N LEU A 120 -4.43 10.21 4.26
CA LEU A 120 -5.43 9.31 4.84
C LEU A 120 -6.34 9.99 5.88
N GLY A 121 -6.15 11.30 6.12
CA GLY A 121 -6.96 12.12 7.01
C GLY A 121 -6.51 12.10 8.47
N VAL A 122 -5.29 11.64 8.77
CA VAL A 122 -4.67 11.80 10.09
C VAL A 122 -3.83 13.06 10.07
N ASP A 123 -4.28 14.10 10.77
CA ASP A 123 -3.55 15.36 10.89
C ASP A 123 -2.32 15.18 11.79
N THR A 124 -1.16 15.50 11.24
CA THR A 124 0.15 15.38 11.90
C THR A 124 0.86 16.75 11.99
N THR A 125 0.13 17.85 11.80
CA THR A 125 0.70 19.20 11.72
C THR A 125 0.99 19.85 13.07
N GLY A 126 0.49 19.28 14.17
CA GLY A 126 0.83 19.70 15.53
C GLY A 126 2.23 19.22 15.95
N TYR A 127 3.01 20.08 16.61
CA TYR A 127 4.29 19.69 17.23
C TYR A 127 4.10 18.79 18.47
N GLU A 128 2.92 18.78 19.08
CA GLU A 128 2.53 17.91 20.20
C GLU A 128 1.55 16.82 19.73
N THR A 129 1.99 15.95 18.84
CA THR A 129 1.23 14.75 18.48
C THR A 129 1.59 13.62 19.43
N ASP A 130 0.62 13.05 20.15
CA ASP A 130 0.74 11.75 20.84
C ASP A 130 0.71 10.58 19.83
N ILE A 131 1.44 10.75 18.72
CA ILE A 131 1.55 9.79 17.64
C ILE A 131 2.65 8.80 17.98
N ARG A 132 2.24 7.55 18.22
CA ARG A 132 3.17 6.43 18.31
C ARG A 132 3.51 5.92 16.91
N HIS A 133 4.46 6.56 16.24
CA HIS A 133 4.90 6.17 14.91
C HIS A 133 5.80 4.92 14.90
N ILE A 134 6.09 4.39 13.71
CA ILE A 134 6.87 3.16 13.51
C ILE A 134 8.25 3.16 14.19
N GLY A 135 8.90 4.32 14.28
CA GLY A 135 10.20 4.47 14.95
C GLY A 135 10.25 3.97 16.40
N HIS A 136 9.15 4.07 17.16
CA HIS A 136 9.05 3.54 18.53
C HIS A 136 9.35 2.04 18.59
N PHE A 137 8.94 1.31 17.56
CA PHE A 137 9.14 -0.13 17.46
C PHE A 137 10.50 -0.47 16.85
N LEU A 138 10.98 0.31 15.86
CA LEU A 138 12.26 0.02 15.17
C LEU A 138 13.49 0.18 16.06
N ARG A 139 13.40 0.98 17.15
CA ARG A 139 14.51 1.15 18.11
C ARG A 139 14.73 -0.09 18.99
N LYS A 140 13.70 -0.89 19.20
CA LYS A 140 13.73 -2.09 20.05
C LYS A 140 14.54 -3.22 19.43
N ALA A 141 15.30 -3.95 20.26
CA ALA A 141 16.10 -5.11 19.88
C ALA A 141 15.47 -6.44 20.33
N GLU A 142 14.44 -6.34 21.16
CA GLU A 142 13.75 -7.45 21.78
C GLU A 142 12.96 -8.24 20.73
N LYS A 143 12.84 -9.55 21.00
CA LYS A 143 12.07 -10.50 20.19
C LYS A 143 10.64 -10.68 20.68
N ASP A 144 10.33 -10.15 21.86
CA ASP A 144 8.99 -10.24 22.44
C ASP A 144 8.00 -9.37 21.64
N PRO A 145 6.75 -9.82 21.46
CA PRO A 145 5.73 -9.03 20.78
C PRO A 145 5.52 -7.65 21.43
N ASP A 146 5.24 -6.64 20.61
CA ASP A 146 4.97 -5.29 21.10
C ASP A 146 3.53 -5.18 21.62
N ALA A 147 3.34 -5.29 22.94
CA ALA A 147 2.03 -5.20 23.58
C ALA A 147 1.29 -3.89 23.26
N GLU A 148 2.03 -2.82 23.00
CA GLU A 148 1.50 -1.50 22.70
C GLU A 148 1.27 -1.23 21.19
N LEU A 149 1.63 -2.15 20.30
CA LEU A 149 1.41 -1.99 18.84
C LEU A 149 -0.05 -1.67 18.49
N PRO A 150 -1.08 -2.32 19.05
CA PRO A 150 -2.47 -1.99 18.75
C PRO A 150 -2.83 -0.52 18.99
N SER A 151 -2.21 0.13 19.99
CA SER A 151 -2.49 1.54 20.30
C SER A 151 -1.85 2.54 19.32
N ALA A 152 -0.83 2.12 18.57
CA ALA A 152 -0.22 2.91 17.50
C ALA A 152 -1.08 2.93 16.22
N ILE A 153 -2.00 1.99 16.09
CA ILE A 153 -2.78 1.79 14.87
C ILE A 153 -4.04 2.68 14.90
N LYS A 154 -4.26 3.41 13.81
CA LYS A 154 -5.45 4.22 13.56
C LYS A 154 -6.33 3.54 12.52
N HIS A 155 -7.59 3.31 12.87
CA HIS A 155 -8.59 2.80 11.93
C HIS A 155 -9.04 3.90 10.96
N ILE A 156 -8.66 3.76 9.70
CA ILE A 156 -9.00 4.73 8.65
C ILE A 156 -10.36 4.39 8.05
N TYR A 157 -10.60 3.11 7.74
CA TYR A 157 -11.91 2.61 7.29
C TYR A 157 -12.58 1.79 8.40
N GLU A 158 -13.91 1.86 8.45
CA GLU A 158 -14.71 1.03 9.36
C GLU A 158 -14.38 -0.46 9.19
N GLY A 159 -14.48 -1.22 10.29
CA GLY A 159 -14.21 -2.66 10.29
C GLY A 159 -12.73 -3.04 10.15
N GLY A 160 -11.80 -2.08 10.19
CA GLY A 160 -10.36 -2.34 10.09
C GLY A 160 -9.93 -2.79 8.70
N PHE A 161 -10.64 -2.38 7.65
CA PHE A 161 -10.28 -2.70 6.26
C PHE A 161 -9.07 -1.88 5.79
N LEU A 162 -8.90 -0.67 6.30
CA LEU A 162 -7.72 0.15 6.08
C LEU A 162 -7.31 0.77 7.41
N ASP A 163 -6.12 0.40 7.85
CA ASP A 163 -5.51 0.88 9.09
C ASP A 163 -4.17 1.52 8.78
N LEU A 164 -3.71 2.38 9.69
CA LEU A 164 -2.50 3.17 9.54
C LEU A 164 -1.68 3.16 10.83
N ILE A 165 -0.38 2.87 10.74
CA ILE A 165 0.61 3.36 11.71
C ILE A 165 1.09 4.72 11.16
N PRO A 166 0.67 5.84 11.78
CA PRO A 166 0.99 7.17 11.27
C PRO A 166 2.45 7.52 11.55
N ALA A 167 2.93 8.57 10.90
CA ALA A 167 4.22 9.20 11.16
C ALA A 167 4.04 10.65 11.58
N ASP A 168 5.08 11.24 12.13
CA ASP A 168 5.23 12.68 12.30
C ASP A 168 6.71 13.05 12.16
N ILE A 169 7.03 14.33 12.35
CA ILE A 169 8.38 14.86 12.18
C ILE A 169 9.41 14.22 13.13
N THR A 170 9.00 13.71 14.29
CA THR A 170 9.88 13.09 15.28
C THR A 170 10.44 11.74 14.82
N LEU A 171 9.84 11.14 13.77
CA LEU A 171 10.39 9.96 13.10
C LEU A 171 11.80 10.22 12.53
N ALA A 172 12.12 11.45 12.16
CA ALA A 172 13.45 11.84 11.67
C ALA A 172 14.55 11.58 12.71
N GLU A 173 14.26 11.75 14.00
CA GLU A 173 15.21 11.44 15.08
C GLU A 173 15.48 9.94 15.16
N THR A 174 14.45 9.12 14.88
CA THR A 174 14.61 7.67 14.83
C THR A 174 15.45 7.26 13.64
N ASP A 175 15.18 7.83 12.46
CA ASP A 175 15.95 7.59 11.26
C ASP A 175 17.44 7.91 11.47
N ALA A 176 17.76 9.08 12.04
CA ALA A 176 19.12 9.47 12.38
C ALA A 176 19.77 8.51 13.39
N SER A 177 19.05 8.11 14.45
CA SER A 177 19.59 7.22 15.48
C SER A 177 19.91 5.82 14.96
N LEU A 178 19.18 5.32 13.95
CA LEU A 178 19.40 3.98 13.39
C LEU A 178 20.76 3.85 12.68
N VAL A 179 21.40 4.95 12.28
CA VAL A 179 22.76 4.92 11.70
C VAL A 179 23.77 4.29 12.67
N ALA A 180 23.67 4.62 13.96
CA ALA A 180 24.58 4.12 14.99
C ALA A 180 24.19 2.74 15.54
N VAL A 181 23.03 2.21 15.14
CA VAL A 181 22.50 0.94 15.65
C VAL A 181 23.15 -0.23 14.90
N MET A 182 23.77 -1.14 15.64
CA MET A 182 24.24 -2.41 15.09
C MET A 182 23.08 -3.18 14.45
N ALA A 183 23.34 -3.71 13.25
CA ALA A 183 22.35 -4.43 12.44
C ALA A 183 21.05 -3.64 12.21
N SER A 184 21.14 -2.32 12.01
CA SER A 184 19.99 -1.44 11.74
C SER A 184 19.14 -1.89 10.54
N HIS A 185 19.78 -2.45 9.50
CA HIS A 185 19.09 -3.05 8.35
C HIS A 185 18.06 -4.12 8.75
N ALA A 186 18.28 -4.85 9.85
CA ALA A 186 17.40 -5.94 10.29
C ALA A 186 16.23 -5.47 11.17
N ARG A 187 16.19 -4.19 11.59
CA ARG A 187 15.21 -3.71 12.59
C ARG A 187 13.77 -3.78 12.13
N ALA A 188 13.50 -3.45 10.87
CA ALA A 188 12.16 -3.59 10.31
C ALA A 188 11.75 -5.07 10.20
N GLN A 189 12.68 -5.97 9.83
CA GLN A 189 12.40 -7.40 9.81
C GLN A 189 12.10 -7.94 11.21
N LEU A 190 12.88 -7.53 12.22
CA LEU A 190 12.65 -7.93 13.61
C LEU A 190 11.28 -7.48 14.10
N PHE A 191 10.90 -6.23 13.83
CA PHE A 191 9.57 -5.69 14.14
C PHE A 191 8.46 -6.53 13.51
N LEU A 192 8.57 -6.86 12.22
CA LEU A 192 7.58 -7.70 11.53
C LEU A 192 7.52 -9.08 12.18
N ASN A 193 8.67 -9.74 12.39
CA ASN A 193 8.74 -11.09 12.92
C ASN A 193 8.13 -11.21 14.32
N ARG A 194 8.48 -10.32 15.26
CA ARG A 194 7.97 -10.39 16.63
C ARG A 194 6.48 -10.09 16.76
N ASN A 195 5.93 -9.33 15.81
CA ASN A 195 4.51 -9.01 15.75
C ASN A 195 3.73 -9.88 14.75
N SER A 196 4.34 -10.94 14.21
CA SER A 196 3.77 -11.74 13.12
C SER A 196 2.41 -12.35 13.46
N ALA A 197 2.19 -12.83 14.69
CA ALA A 197 0.91 -13.38 15.13
C ALA A 197 -0.22 -12.35 15.12
N PHE A 198 0.05 -11.13 15.59
CA PHE A 198 -0.92 -10.03 15.52
C PHE A 198 -1.14 -9.59 14.07
N LEU A 199 -0.06 -9.38 13.32
CA LEU A 199 -0.15 -8.86 11.94
C LEU A 199 -0.88 -9.82 10.99
N SER A 200 -0.61 -11.13 11.09
CA SER A 200 -1.27 -12.16 10.27
C SER A 200 -2.75 -12.36 10.63
N SER A 201 -3.13 -12.18 11.91
CA SER A 201 -4.54 -12.24 12.32
C SER A 201 -5.32 -10.95 12.02
N ALA A 202 -4.63 -9.83 11.78
CA ALA A 202 -5.23 -8.51 11.55
C ALA A 202 -5.23 -8.02 10.08
N TYR A 203 -4.29 -8.48 9.24
CA TYR A 203 -4.14 -7.94 7.87
C TYR A 203 -3.90 -9.01 6.82
N ASP A 204 -4.47 -8.82 5.63
CA ASP A 204 -4.15 -9.62 4.44
C ASP A 204 -2.89 -9.10 3.73
N VAL A 205 -2.53 -7.82 3.91
CA VAL A 205 -1.36 -7.18 3.29
C VAL A 205 -0.90 -5.96 4.09
N ILE A 206 0.42 -5.73 4.11
CA ILE A 206 1.05 -4.53 4.68
C ILE A 206 1.68 -3.71 3.55
N ILE A 207 1.42 -2.41 3.53
CA ILE A 207 2.04 -1.45 2.62
C ILE A 207 2.88 -0.48 3.43
N VAL A 208 4.14 -0.30 3.06
CA VAL A 208 5.05 0.65 3.70
C VAL A 208 5.33 1.80 2.72
N ASP A 209 5.04 3.03 3.14
CA ASP A 209 5.41 4.23 2.41
C ASP A 209 6.67 4.84 3.02
N THR A 210 7.83 4.73 2.37
CA THR A 210 9.10 5.20 2.96
C THR A 210 9.47 6.58 2.44
N ALA A 211 10.25 7.38 3.18
CA ALA A 211 10.85 8.62 2.66
C ALA A 211 11.65 8.40 1.34
N PRO A 212 11.77 9.45 0.49
CA PRO A 212 12.67 9.41 -0.66
C PRO A 212 14.14 9.30 -0.22
N GLY A 213 14.98 8.81 -1.13
CA GLY A 213 16.43 8.69 -0.91
C GLY A 213 16.86 7.41 -0.18
N THR A 214 18.07 7.47 0.37
CA THR A 214 18.74 6.34 1.05
C THR A 214 18.72 6.57 2.56
N THR A 215 17.54 6.45 3.18
CA THR A 215 17.37 6.58 4.63
C THR A 215 17.59 5.23 5.35
N PRO A 216 18.13 5.20 6.59
CA PRO A 216 18.23 3.99 7.39
C PRO A 216 16.91 3.23 7.53
N ILE A 217 15.79 3.92 7.80
CA ILE A 217 14.47 3.30 7.87
C ILE A 217 14.08 2.71 6.50
N GLY A 218 14.30 3.45 5.42
CA GLY A 218 14.00 2.99 4.06
C GLY A 218 14.80 1.74 3.67
N LEU A 219 16.08 1.67 4.04
CA LEU A 219 16.92 0.48 3.85
C LEU A 219 16.48 -0.70 4.72
N ALA A 220 16.14 -0.45 5.99
CA ALA A 220 15.65 -1.50 6.87
C ALA A 220 14.37 -2.15 6.33
N PHE A 221 13.41 -1.33 5.85
CA PHE A 221 12.23 -1.85 5.18
C PHE A 221 12.54 -2.53 3.84
N SER A 222 13.48 -2.01 3.06
CA SER A 222 13.92 -2.67 1.81
C SER A 222 14.47 -4.08 2.09
N PHE A 223 15.25 -4.26 3.16
CA PHE A 223 15.69 -5.59 3.60
C PHE A 223 14.52 -6.47 4.06
N ALA A 224 13.57 -5.91 4.81
CA ALA A 224 12.36 -6.62 5.23
C ALA A 224 11.51 -7.10 4.03
N ALA A 225 11.55 -6.38 2.90
CA ALA A 225 10.84 -6.73 1.67
C ALA A 225 11.29 -8.06 1.05
N LYS A 226 12.39 -8.67 1.51
CA LYS A 226 12.79 -10.04 1.12
C LYS A 226 11.71 -11.08 1.40
N VAL A 227 10.81 -10.83 2.36
CA VAL A 227 9.63 -11.68 2.59
C VAL A 227 8.72 -11.78 1.36
N SER A 228 8.70 -10.72 0.55
CA SER A 228 7.96 -10.61 -0.71
C SER A 228 8.87 -10.74 -1.95
N GLY A 229 10.18 -10.82 -1.76
CA GLY A 229 11.21 -10.88 -2.80
C GLY A 229 11.49 -9.58 -3.57
N LYS A 230 10.72 -8.51 -3.35
CA LYS A 230 10.88 -7.25 -4.10
C LYS A 230 10.23 -6.02 -3.45
N VAL A 231 10.78 -4.85 -3.75
CA VAL A 231 10.18 -3.54 -3.42
C VAL A 231 9.30 -3.02 -4.57
N LEU A 232 8.29 -2.22 -4.25
CA LEU A 232 7.48 -1.50 -5.22
C LEU A 232 8.17 -0.18 -5.56
N THR A 233 8.63 -0.04 -6.80
CA THR A 233 9.36 1.13 -7.26
C THR A 233 8.46 2.00 -8.13
N ILE A 234 8.25 3.26 -7.73
CA ILE A 234 7.45 4.22 -8.50
C ILE A 234 8.38 5.11 -9.30
N VAL A 235 8.21 5.13 -10.62
CA VAL A 235 9.06 5.91 -11.53
C VAL A 235 8.24 6.86 -12.39
N GLU A 236 8.71 8.09 -12.51
CA GLU A 236 8.21 9.05 -13.50
C GLU A 236 9.16 9.04 -14.71
N PRO A 237 8.68 8.81 -15.95
CA PRO A 237 9.52 8.61 -17.14
C PRO A 237 10.11 9.93 -17.67
N GLU A 238 10.94 10.57 -16.84
CA GLU A 238 11.72 11.77 -17.13
C GLU A 238 13.22 11.46 -17.15
N GLY A 239 14.05 12.33 -17.74
CA GLY A 239 15.49 12.08 -17.90
C GLY A 239 16.29 11.82 -16.62
N SER A 240 15.80 12.19 -15.44
CA SER A 240 16.43 11.89 -14.15
C SER A 240 16.08 10.50 -13.59
N CYS A 241 15.10 9.80 -14.17
CA CYS A 241 14.57 8.55 -13.62
C CYS A 241 15.57 7.40 -13.62
N LEU A 242 16.37 7.27 -14.68
CA LEU A 242 17.34 6.19 -14.82
C LEU A 242 18.41 6.24 -13.73
N ARG A 243 18.93 7.44 -13.43
CA ARG A 243 19.92 7.61 -12.35
C ARG A 243 19.33 7.25 -10.98
N ALA A 244 18.06 7.60 -10.76
CA ALA A 244 17.37 7.27 -9.52
C ALA A 244 17.13 5.75 -9.37
N LEU A 245 16.76 5.07 -10.47
CA LEU A 245 16.65 3.61 -10.51
C LEU A 245 18.01 2.92 -10.31
N ASP A 246 19.07 3.41 -10.96
CA ASP A 246 20.43 2.89 -10.79
C ASP A 246 20.90 3.02 -9.34
N SER A 247 20.60 4.15 -8.70
CA SER A 247 20.87 4.36 -7.28
C SER A 247 20.08 3.39 -6.39
N LEU A 248 18.80 3.13 -6.68
CA LEU A 248 18.03 2.14 -5.93
C LEU A 248 18.57 0.72 -6.14
N ALA A 249 18.92 0.35 -7.38
CA ALA A 249 19.51 -0.95 -7.70
C ALA A 249 20.84 -1.15 -6.95
N SER A 250 21.69 -0.11 -6.88
CA SER A 250 22.92 -0.13 -6.09
C SER A 250 22.65 -0.36 -4.60
N ASN A 251 21.66 0.31 -4.02
CA ASN A 251 21.28 0.10 -2.62
C ASN A 251 20.81 -1.33 -2.34
N LEU A 252 20.03 -1.93 -3.26
CA LEU A 252 19.56 -3.32 -3.12
C LEU A 252 20.71 -4.31 -3.27
N ALA A 253 21.64 -4.07 -4.19
CA ALA A 253 22.85 -4.87 -4.35
C ALA A 253 23.76 -4.81 -3.11
N GLU A 254 23.84 -3.66 -2.43
CA GLU A 254 24.56 -3.53 -1.16
C GLU A 254 23.88 -4.32 -0.03
N ILE A 255 22.54 -4.29 0.05
CA ILE A 255 21.80 -5.14 0.99
C ILE A 255 22.11 -6.62 0.72
N GLN A 256 22.12 -7.04 -0.55
CA GLN A 256 22.45 -8.41 -0.93
C GLN A 256 23.88 -8.78 -0.56
N SER A 257 24.86 -7.91 -0.79
CA SER A 257 26.27 -8.20 -0.49
C SER A 257 26.54 -8.33 1.02
N VAL A 258 25.86 -7.52 1.84
CA VAL A 258 26.02 -7.53 3.30
C VAL A 258 25.24 -8.67 3.95
N THR A 259 24.06 -9.02 3.44
CA THR A 259 23.10 -9.87 4.16
C THR A 259 22.78 -11.19 3.47
N GLY A 260 23.15 -11.33 2.19
CA GLY A 260 22.74 -12.44 1.32
C GLY A 260 21.27 -12.39 0.88
N ALA A 261 20.49 -11.40 1.30
CA ALA A 261 19.08 -11.28 0.91
C ALA A 261 18.95 -10.74 -0.52
N ASP A 262 18.28 -11.50 -1.38
CA ASP A 262 17.94 -11.07 -2.73
C ASP A 262 16.59 -10.32 -2.72
N VAL A 263 16.62 -9.04 -3.10
CA VAL A 263 15.43 -8.17 -3.14
C VAL A 263 15.41 -7.44 -4.48
N GLY A 264 14.46 -7.81 -5.33
CA GLY A 264 14.25 -7.20 -6.64
C GLY A 264 13.41 -5.93 -6.61
N MET A 265 13.04 -5.45 -7.80
CA MET A 265 12.14 -4.30 -7.99
C MET A 265 10.91 -4.74 -8.79
N GLU A 266 9.75 -4.19 -8.42
CA GLU A 266 8.53 -4.15 -9.24
C GLU A 266 8.29 -2.68 -9.61
N VAL A 267 8.53 -2.32 -10.87
CA VAL A 267 8.58 -0.92 -11.31
C VAL A 267 7.25 -0.51 -11.93
N VAL A 268 6.52 0.37 -11.26
CA VAL A 268 5.29 0.99 -11.79
C VAL A 268 5.63 2.36 -12.37
N ILE A 269 5.27 2.55 -13.63
CA ILE A 269 5.45 3.81 -14.35
C ILE A 269 4.29 4.74 -14.00
N ASN A 270 4.61 5.93 -13.53
CA ASN A 270 3.67 6.94 -13.09
C ASN A 270 3.76 8.20 -13.96
N LYS A 271 2.68 8.98 -13.98
CA LYS A 271 2.55 10.25 -14.71
C LYS A 271 2.91 10.13 -16.20
N TYR A 272 2.55 9.00 -16.82
CA TYR A 272 2.83 8.80 -18.23
C TYR A 272 2.00 9.76 -19.11
N HIS A 273 2.68 10.49 -20.00
CA HIS A 273 2.04 11.39 -20.97
C HIS A 273 2.53 11.07 -22.40
N PRO A 274 1.75 10.32 -23.20
CA PRO A 274 2.23 9.75 -24.45
C PRO A 274 2.60 10.79 -25.52
N SER A 275 2.04 12.01 -25.47
CA SER A 275 2.35 13.04 -26.47
C SER A 275 3.77 13.63 -26.33
N LEU A 276 4.40 13.50 -25.16
CA LEU A 276 5.71 14.11 -24.89
C LEU A 276 6.83 13.22 -25.45
N LYS A 277 7.65 13.79 -26.35
CA LYS A 277 8.75 13.06 -27.01
C LYS A 277 9.75 12.48 -26.00
N HIS A 278 10.21 13.29 -25.05
CA HIS A 278 11.17 12.87 -24.02
C HIS A 278 10.62 11.76 -23.11
N VAL A 279 9.31 11.72 -22.87
CA VAL A 279 8.66 10.62 -22.15
C VAL A 279 8.74 9.35 -22.97
N ARG A 280 8.39 9.38 -24.26
CA ARG A 280 8.49 8.19 -25.13
C ARG A 280 9.92 7.67 -25.25
N GLU A 281 10.91 8.55 -25.34
CA GLU A 281 12.33 8.18 -25.34
C GLU A 281 12.73 7.52 -24.02
N SER A 282 12.35 8.12 -22.88
CA SER A 282 12.63 7.57 -21.54
C SER A 282 11.99 6.19 -21.35
N MET A 283 10.80 5.95 -21.89
CA MET A 283 10.16 4.63 -21.89
C MET A 283 11.00 3.59 -22.64
N GLY A 284 11.55 3.94 -23.81
CA GLY A 284 12.42 3.03 -24.58
C GLY A 284 13.63 2.58 -23.76
N PHE A 285 14.25 3.50 -23.01
CA PHE A 285 15.35 3.16 -22.09
C PHE A 285 14.90 2.30 -20.92
N LEU A 286 13.74 2.59 -20.32
CA LEU A 286 13.17 1.79 -19.23
C LEU A 286 12.91 0.35 -19.66
N TYR A 287 12.30 0.13 -20.83
CA TYR A 287 12.08 -1.21 -21.37
C TYR A 287 13.39 -1.95 -21.66
N SER A 288 14.38 -1.25 -22.23
CA SER A 288 15.68 -1.84 -22.57
C SER A 288 16.45 -2.31 -21.34
N LYS A 289 16.48 -1.51 -20.26
CA LYS A 289 17.30 -1.80 -19.06
C LYS A 289 16.54 -2.54 -17.95
N TYR A 290 15.26 -2.24 -17.77
CA TYR A 290 14.44 -2.68 -16.64
C TYR A 290 13.21 -3.50 -17.05
N GLY A 291 13.10 -3.93 -18.31
CA GLY A 291 11.88 -4.52 -18.87
C GLY A 291 11.29 -5.69 -18.07
N SER A 292 12.10 -6.60 -17.54
CA SER A 292 11.63 -7.73 -16.71
C SER A 292 11.07 -7.33 -15.35
N MET A 293 11.41 -6.12 -14.88
CA MET A 293 10.97 -5.56 -13.61
C MET A 293 9.77 -4.63 -13.78
N LEU A 294 9.41 -4.25 -15.01
CA LEU A 294 8.27 -3.36 -15.26
C LEU A 294 6.95 -4.06 -14.94
N ASN A 295 6.08 -3.31 -14.28
CA ASN A 295 4.69 -3.70 -14.07
C ASN A 295 3.90 -3.49 -15.37
N ASP A 296 2.94 -4.38 -15.62
CA ASP A 296 2.08 -4.32 -16.81
C ASP A 296 1.14 -3.09 -16.79
N SER A 297 0.91 -2.50 -15.63
CA SER A 297 0.05 -1.34 -15.44
C SER A 297 0.85 -0.04 -15.37
N ILE A 298 0.41 0.95 -16.15
CA ILE A 298 0.99 2.30 -16.22
C ILE A 298 -0.05 3.30 -15.71
N ILE A 299 0.37 4.22 -14.84
CA ILE A 299 -0.48 5.30 -14.34
C ILE A 299 -0.31 6.54 -15.23
N PRO A 300 -1.37 7.03 -15.88
CA PRO A 300 -1.30 8.21 -16.73
C PRO A 300 -1.11 9.48 -15.90
N GLN A 301 -0.58 10.53 -16.53
CA GLN A 301 -0.63 11.86 -15.93
C GLN A 301 -2.10 12.28 -15.77
N PHE A 302 -2.52 12.53 -14.52
CA PHE A 302 -3.90 12.88 -14.21
C PHE A 302 -3.96 13.94 -13.10
N SER A 303 -4.71 15.02 -13.34
CA SER A 303 -4.76 16.19 -12.43
C SER A 303 -5.45 15.90 -11.10
N GLY A 304 -6.26 14.83 -11.00
CA GLY A 304 -6.88 14.41 -9.74
C GLY A 304 -5.87 14.05 -8.65
N PHE A 305 -4.70 13.51 -9.02
CA PHE A 305 -3.64 13.23 -8.04
C PHE A 305 -3.02 14.50 -7.42
N ALA A 306 -3.05 15.63 -8.12
CA ALA A 306 -2.62 16.90 -7.56
C ALA A 306 -3.72 17.51 -6.66
N ARG A 307 -4.99 17.34 -7.02
CA ARG A 307 -6.13 17.85 -6.23
C ARG A 307 -6.20 17.21 -4.84
N GLN A 308 -5.94 15.91 -4.71
CA GLN A 308 -5.94 15.23 -3.39
C GLN A 308 -4.83 15.73 -2.43
N LEU A 309 -3.77 16.36 -2.97
CA LEU A 309 -2.67 16.92 -2.18
C LEU A 309 -2.90 18.39 -1.82
N ASN A 310 -4.01 18.99 -2.26
CA ASN A 310 -4.29 20.39 -2.01
C ASN A 310 -4.71 20.58 -0.54
N PRO A 311 -3.95 21.32 0.29
CA PRO A 311 -4.31 21.56 1.68
C PRO A 311 -5.61 22.34 1.84
N ASN A 312 -6.07 23.03 0.80
CA ASN A 312 -7.35 23.74 0.77
C ASN A 312 -8.51 22.86 0.26
N ALA A 313 -8.28 21.56 -0.02
CA ALA A 313 -9.35 20.66 -0.39
C ALA A 313 -10.33 20.53 0.79
N ARG A 314 -11.64 20.48 0.48
CA ARG A 314 -12.68 20.32 1.51
C ARG A 314 -12.57 18.99 2.27
N GLU A 315 -11.94 17.99 1.66
CA GLU A 315 -11.77 16.66 2.21
C GLU A 315 -10.45 16.07 1.71
N THR A 316 -9.55 15.72 2.63
CA THR A 316 -8.28 15.06 2.31
C THR A 316 -8.54 13.56 2.20
N ALA A 317 -8.68 13.08 0.96
CA ALA A 317 -8.96 11.68 0.68
C ALA A 317 -8.23 11.21 -0.60
N PRO A 318 -7.85 9.92 -0.67
CA PRO A 318 -7.31 9.28 -1.87
C PRO A 318 -8.22 9.46 -3.10
N LEU A 319 -7.61 9.67 -4.27
CA LEU A 319 -8.30 9.79 -5.57
C LEU A 319 -9.37 8.72 -5.81
N VAL A 320 -9.08 7.47 -5.43
CA VAL A 320 -10.02 6.34 -5.61
C VAL A 320 -11.29 6.45 -4.77
N GLU A 321 -11.30 7.31 -3.76
CA GLU A 321 -12.50 7.63 -2.98
C GLU A 321 -13.26 8.83 -3.58
N VAL A 322 -12.53 9.89 -3.96
CA VAL A 322 -13.13 11.15 -4.40
C VAL A 322 -13.63 11.08 -5.85
N GLU A 323 -12.88 10.40 -6.72
CA GLU A 323 -13.18 10.26 -8.15
C GLU A 323 -13.05 8.79 -8.61
N PRO A 324 -13.83 7.85 -8.03
CA PRO A 324 -13.69 6.40 -8.22
C PRO A 324 -13.93 5.92 -9.66
N SER A 325 -14.59 6.73 -10.49
CA SER A 325 -14.86 6.43 -11.90
C SER A 325 -13.87 7.13 -12.86
N SER A 326 -12.85 7.82 -12.35
CA SER A 326 -11.87 8.53 -13.18
C SER A 326 -10.88 7.57 -13.85
N VAL A 327 -10.24 8.03 -14.92
CA VAL A 327 -9.15 7.30 -15.57
C VAL A 327 -7.95 7.06 -14.64
N GLY A 328 -7.70 7.99 -13.71
CA GLY A 328 -6.65 7.84 -12.69
C GLY A 328 -7.00 6.75 -11.67
N ALA A 329 -8.25 6.70 -11.20
CA ALA A 329 -8.72 5.65 -10.31
C ALA A 329 -8.69 4.28 -10.99
N ALA A 330 -9.13 4.18 -12.25
CA ALA A 330 -9.06 2.95 -13.04
C ALA A 330 -7.61 2.41 -13.14
N ALA A 331 -6.64 3.27 -13.44
CA ALA A 331 -5.24 2.88 -13.50
C ALA A 331 -4.69 2.39 -12.14
N ILE A 332 -5.10 3.00 -11.03
CA ILE A 332 -4.76 2.51 -9.69
C ILE A 332 -5.39 1.13 -9.43
N TYR A 333 -6.64 0.91 -9.84
CA TYR A 333 -7.29 -0.40 -9.68
C TYR A 333 -6.54 -1.49 -10.44
N ASP A 334 -6.02 -1.18 -11.63
CA ASP A 334 -5.22 -2.10 -12.42
C ASP A 334 -3.87 -2.39 -11.75
N VAL A 335 -3.19 -1.35 -11.23
CA VAL A 335 -1.98 -1.53 -10.41
C VAL A 335 -2.26 -2.40 -9.19
N ALA A 336 -3.33 -2.13 -8.43
CA ALA A 336 -3.70 -2.93 -7.26
C ALA A 336 -3.94 -4.40 -7.63
N LYS A 337 -4.69 -4.68 -8.71
CA LYS A 337 -4.89 -6.04 -9.23
C LYS A 337 -3.60 -6.72 -9.66
N SER A 338 -2.71 -5.97 -10.30
CA SER A 338 -1.38 -6.44 -10.68
C SER A 338 -0.55 -6.83 -9.44
N LEU A 339 -0.55 -5.97 -8.42
CA LEU A 339 0.18 -6.21 -7.17
C LEU A 339 -0.36 -7.40 -6.39
N ILE A 340 -1.67 -7.66 -6.40
CA ILE A 340 -2.23 -8.89 -5.81
C ILE A 340 -1.54 -10.13 -6.39
N ARG A 341 -1.40 -10.22 -7.72
CA ARG A 341 -0.70 -11.35 -8.37
C ARG A 341 0.80 -11.32 -8.08
N ARG A 342 1.44 -10.17 -8.29
CA ARG A 342 2.91 -10.00 -8.21
C ARG A 342 3.45 -10.20 -6.79
N TYR A 343 2.65 -9.95 -5.75
CA TYR A 343 2.99 -10.14 -4.33
C TYR A 343 2.27 -11.33 -3.67
N ARG A 344 1.50 -12.11 -4.44
CA ARG A 344 0.76 -13.29 -3.95
C ARG A 344 -0.14 -12.94 -2.74
N ILE A 345 -0.84 -11.82 -2.82
CA ILE A 345 -1.85 -11.45 -1.80
C ILE A 345 -3.04 -12.39 -1.97
N THR A 346 -3.34 -13.18 -0.95
CA THR A 346 -4.40 -14.18 -1.02
C THR A 346 -5.62 -13.77 -0.22
N MET A 347 -6.79 -13.99 -0.81
CA MET A 347 -8.07 -13.99 -0.11
C MET A 347 -8.94 -15.10 -0.72
N PRO A 348 -9.80 -15.78 0.05
CA PRO A 348 -10.71 -16.77 -0.51
C PRO A 348 -11.51 -16.23 -1.70
N GLY A 349 -11.70 -17.07 -2.72
CA GLY A 349 -12.43 -16.69 -3.94
C GLY A 349 -11.62 -15.89 -4.95
N MET A 350 -10.32 -15.71 -4.72
CA MET A 350 -9.40 -15.24 -5.73
C MET A 350 -8.89 -16.40 -6.59
N PRO A 351 -8.71 -16.20 -7.91
CA PRO A 351 -7.97 -17.16 -8.71
C PRO A 351 -6.58 -17.34 -8.10
N VAL A 352 -6.22 -18.59 -7.81
CA VAL A 352 -4.85 -18.96 -7.45
C VAL A 352 -4.02 -18.63 -8.69
N GLY A 353 -3.16 -17.62 -8.60
CA GLY A 353 -2.42 -17.15 -9.77
C GLY A 353 -1.65 -18.28 -10.44
N GLU A 354 -1.88 -18.46 -11.74
CA GLU A 354 -0.96 -19.17 -12.64
C GLU A 354 0.33 -18.35 -12.83
#